data_AF-A0A959HKT5-F1
#
_entry.id   AF-A0A959HKT5-F1
#
_cell.length_a   1.000
_cell.length_b   1.000
_cell.length_c   1.000
_cell.angle_alpha   90.00
_cell.angle_beta   90.00
_cell.angle_gamma   90.00
#
_symmetry.space_group_name_H-M   'P 1'
#
loop_
_entity.id
_entity.type
_entity.pdbx_description
1 polymer ?
#
loop_
_entity_poly.entity_id
_entity_poly.type
_entity_poly.pdbx_seq_one_letter_code
_entity_poly.pdbx_strand_id
1 'polypeptide(L)'
;MQSPASSPDPRFCPNCSAPMQEQDRYCRQCGQRYSDGRVTFGELIREFVDAVFNFDSKIFRTLAALLVPGKLTREYFQGRHRTYLHPIRIFLVLTVLFMAMVAFNSSDVEVNLGSISKYTERDYLKGLTLAKFDTVRNELPPELLSPETDRAIDTLEDRLRQKLGKFQDTVYINSVLEIFQEDSDLNPILLRDMYELEPEELYDKYEIDGFLERLSVQQV
;
A
#
# COMPACT_ATOMS: atom_id res chain seq x y z
N MET A 1 24.35 -16.87 12.89
CA MET A 1 24.85 -17.89 11.95
C MET A 1 23.68 -18.79 11.58
N GLN A 2 22.94 -18.48 10.50
CA GLN A 2 21.80 -19.27 10.03
C GLN A 2 22.31 -20.32 9.03
N SER A 3 21.96 -21.58 9.31
CA SER A 3 22.28 -22.75 8.50
C SER A 3 21.77 -22.60 7.05
N PRO A 4 22.52 -23.08 6.04
CA PRO A 4 22.04 -23.08 4.67
C PRO A 4 20.86 -24.05 4.55
N ALA A 5 19.82 -23.60 3.84
CA ALA A 5 18.65 -24.41 3.49
C ALA A 5 19.10 -25.75 2.89
N SER A 6 18.67 -26.84 3.50
CA SER A 6 18.91 -28.21 3.03
C SER A 6 18.38 -28.35 1.60
N SER A 7 19.27 -28.67 0.66
CA SER A 7 18.90 -29.10 -0.69
C SER A 7 17.89 -30.25 -0.62
N PRO A 8 16.80 -30.23 -1.41
CA PRO A 8 15.82 -31.31 -1.41
C PRO A 8 16.51 -32.64 -1.75
N ASP A 9 16.29 -33.67 -0.92
CA ASP A 9 16.85 -35.02 -1.12
C ASP A 9 16.41 -35.52 -2.52
N PRO A 10 17.33 -35.75 -3.47
CA PRO A 10 17.02 -36.02 -4.87
C PRO A 10 16.24 -37.32 -5.07
N ARG A 11 16.05 -38.12 -4.01
CA ARG A 11 15.37 -39.41 -4.05
C ARG A 11 13.85 -39.31 -4.26
N PHE A 12 13.19 -38.21 -3.92
CA PHE A 12 11.73 -38.08 -4.04
C PHE A 12 11.26 -36.72 -4.58
N CYS A 13 10.25 -36.74 -5.44
CA CYS A 13 9.65 -35.53 -5.99
C CYS A 13 8.86 -34.75 -4.92
N PRO A 14 9.12 -33.43 -4.72
CA PRO A 14 8.44 -32.65 -3.69
C PRO A 14 6.93 -32.46 -3.94
N ASN A 15 6.46 -32.61 -5.19
CA ASN A 15 5.04 -32.50 -5.50
C ASN A 15 4.24 -33.79 -5.34
N CYS A 16 4.74 -34.91 -5.85
CA CYS A 16 3.98 -36.18 -5.88
C CYS A 16 4.60 -37.30 -5.04
N SER A 17 5.73 -37.04 -4.39
CA SER A 17 6.49 -38.01 -3.58
C SER A 17 6.95 -39.25 -4.35
N ALA A 18 6.91 -39.22 -5.69
CA ALA A 18 7.42 -40.30 -6.53
C ALA A 18 8.95 -40.38 -6.47
N PRO A 19 9.56 -41.59 -6.56
CA PRO A 19 11.00 -41.73 -6.59
C PRO A 19 11.59 -41.02 -7.83
N MET A 20 12.68 -40.28 -7.62
CA MET A 20 13.39 -39.54 -8.68
C MET A 20 14.87 -39.94 -8.69
N GLN A 21 15.47 -40.01 -9.88
CA GLN A 21 16.91 -40.22 -10.00
C GLN A 21 17.63 -38.86 -9.95
N GLU A 22 18.86 -38.81 -9.44
CA GLU A 22 19.67 -37.57 -9.35
C GLU A 22 19.86 -36.86 -10.70
N GLN A 23 19.81 -37.63 -11.79
CA GLN A 23 19.99 -37.18 -13.17
C GLN A 23 18.69 -36.75 -13.86
N ASP A 24 17.52 -36.96 -13.23
CA ASP A 24 16.23 -36.59 -13.82
C ASP A 24 15.96 -35.08 -13.64
N ARG A 25 15.91 -34.35 -14.77
CA ARG A 25 15.51 -32.92 -14.77
C ARG A 25 14.00 -32.70 -14.57
N TYR A 26 13.19 -33.73 -14.79
CA TYR A 26 11.74 -33.68 -14.65
C TYR A 26 11.22 -34.97 -14.02
N CYS A 27 10.26 -34.86 -13.10
CA CYS A 27 9.60 -36.02 -12.52
C CYS A 27 8.76 -36.75 -13.59
N ARG A 28 8.91 -38.07 -13.74
CA ARG A 28 8.16 -38.84 -14.75
C ARG A 28 6.67 -38.98 -14.45
N GLN A 29 6.28 -38.95 -13.17
CA GLN A 29 4.91 -39.18 -12.74
C GLN A 29 4.09 -37.90 -12.76
N CYS A 30 4.57 -36.86 -12.08
CA CYS A 30 3.85 -35.60 -12.04
C CYS A 30 4.34 -34.62 -13.08
N GLY A 31 5.57 -34.72 -13.60
CA GLY A 31 6.20 -33.83 -14.59
C GLY A 31 6.89 -32.57 -14.02
N GLN A 32 6.99 -32.42 -12.70
CA GLN A 32 7.64 -31.24 -12.11
C GLN A 32 9.11 -31.14 -12.53
N ARG A 33 9.54 -29.96 -12.98
CA ARG A 33 10.95 -29.66 -13.25
C ARG A 33 11.71 -29.54 -11.93
N TYR A 34 12.86 -30.19 -11.84
CA TYR A 34 13.81 -29.94 -10.76
C TYR A 34 14.51 -28.60 -11.03
N SER A 35 14.30 -27.62 -10.16
CA SER A 35 14.91 -26.30 -10.22
C SER A 35 15.60 -26.04 -8.88
N ASP A 36 16.77 -25.41 -8.95
CA ASP A 36 17.53 -24.91 -7.80
C ASP A 36 16.92 -23.63 -7.20
N GLY A 37 15.71 -23.26 -7.62
CA GLY A 37 14.99 -22.06 -7.18
C GLY A 37 15.44 -20.79 -7.90
N ARG A 38 16.40 -20.88 -8.84
CA ARG A 38 16.82 -19.74 -9.65
C ARG A 38 15.87 -19.57 -10.83
N VAL A 39 15.19 -18.43 -10.87
CA VAL A 39 14.31 -18.05 -11.98
C VAL A 39 14.92 -16.83 -12.66
N THR A 40 15.14 -16.92 -13.97
CA THR A 40 15.63 -15.78 -14.75
C THR A 40 14.48 -14.85 -15.16
N PHE A 41 14.79 -13.57 -15.36
CA PHE A 41 13.78 -12.60 -15.82
C PHE A 41 13.15 -13.00 -17.16
N GLY A 42 13.94 -13.56 -18.08
CA GLY A 42 13.43 -14.04 -19.38
C GLY A 42 12.49 -15.24 -19.27
N GLU A 43 12.77 -16.18 -18.35
CA GLU A 43 11.83 -17.28 -18.04
C GLU A 43 10.53 -16.73 -17.47
N LEU A 44 10.60 -15.72 -16.61
CA LEU A 44 9.43 -15.09 -16.01
C LEU A 44 8.48 -14.46 -17.06
N ILE A 45 9.05 -13.74 -18.05
CA ILE A 45 8.27 -13.16 -19.16
C ILE A 45 7.63 -14.26 -20.01
N ARG A 46 8.39 -15.30 -20.38
CA ARG A 46 7.84 -16.41 -21.17
C ARG A 46 6.69 -17.10 -20.45
N GLU A 47 6.88 -17.39 -19.17
CA GLU A 47 5.86 -18.02 -18.35
C GLU A 47 4.61 -17.15 -18.16
N PHE A 48 4.76 -15.82 -18.12
CA PHE A 48 3.64 -14.88 -18.09
C PHE A 48 2.85 -14.91 -19.40
N VAL A 49 3.53 -14.79 -20.55
CA VAL A 49 2.90 -14.87 -21.88
C VAL A 49 2.19 -16.21 -22.03
N ASP A 50 2.87 -17.32 -21.68
CA ASP A 50 2.28 -18.65 -21.71
C ASP A 50 1.04 -18.75 -20.82
N ALA A 51 1.01 -18.12 -19.65
CA ALA A 51 -0.16 -18.16 -18.75
C ALA A 51 -1.34 -17.32 -19.28
N VAL A 52 -1.08 -16.19 -19.93
CA VAL A 52 -2.12 -15.34 -20.51
C VAL A 52 -2.77 -16.03 -21.71
N PHE A 53 -1.97 -16.71 -22.55
CA PHE A 53 -2.47 -17.37 -23.76
C PHE A 53 -2.86 -18.85 -23.54
N ASN A 54 -2.26 -19.57 -22.59
CA ASN A 54 -2.63 -20.93 -22.19
C ASN A 54 -3.36 -20.93 -20.84
N PHE A 55 -4.68 -20.80 -20.91
CA PHE A 55 -5.58 -20.90 -19.75
C PHE A 55 -5.61 -22.35 -19.22
N ASP A 56 -4.76 -22.67 -18.22
CA ASP A 56 -4.65 -24.01 -17.61
C ASP A 56 -5.65 -24.19 -16.44
N SER A 57 -6.18 -25.41 -16.28
CA SER A 57 -6.95 -25.91 -15.14
C SER A 57 -6.34 -25.63 -13.75
N LYS A 58 -5.02 -25.40 -13.69
CA LYS A 58 -4.29 -25.03 -12.45
C LYS A 58 -4.72 -23.67 -11.89
N ILE A 59 -5.26 -22.78 -12.73
CA ILE A 59 -5.76 -21.46 -12.31
C ILE A 59 -6.81 -21.64 -11.21
N PHE A 60 -7.85 -22.45 -11.46
CA PHE A 60 -8.94 -22.67 -10.51
C PHE A 60 -8.47 -23.29 -9.18
N ARG A 61 -7.54 -24.24 -9.23
CA ARG A 61 -6.95 -24.83 -7.99
C ARG A 61 -6.18 -23.79 -7.20
N THR A 62 -5.50 -22.88 -7.88
CA THR A 62 -4.72 -21.82 -7.27
C THR A 62 -5.63 -20.77 -6.65
N LEU A 63 -6.69 -20.33 -7.35
CA LEU A 63 -7.71 -19.43 -6.78
C LEU A 63 -8.37 -20.06 -5.54
N ALA A 64 -8.77 -21.33 -5.62
CA ALA A 64 -9.36 -22.03 -4.47
C ALA A 64 -8.39 -22.13 -3.28
N ALA A 65 -7.09 -22.26 -3.52
CA ALA A 65 -6.08 -22.25 -2.47
C ALA A 65 -5.83 -20.84 -1.91
N LEU A 66 -6.07 -19.79 -2.69
CA LEU A 66 -5.91 -18.40 -2.26
C LEU A 66 -7.02 -17.97 -1.28
N LEU A 67 -8.21 -18.56 -1.37
CA LEU A 67 -9.30 -18.37 -0.41
C LEU A 67 -8.97 -18.89 0.99
N VAL A 68 -7.94 -19.74 1.12
CA VAL A 68 -7.45 -20.23 2.41
C VAL A 68 -6.16 -19.49 2.76
N PRO A 69 -6.14 -18.69 3.84
CA PRO A 69 -4.99 -17.86 4.17
C PRO A 69 -3.73 -18.72 4.35
N GLY A 70 -2.64 -18.32 3.69
CA GLY A 70 -1.32 -18.94 3.83
C GLY A 70 -1.14 -20.34 3.22
N LYS A 71 -2.19 -20.96 2.67
CA LYS A 71 -2.10 -22.32 2.11
C LYS A 71 -1.14 -22.38 0.92
N LEU A 72 -1.29 -21.45 -0.03
CA LEU A 72 -0.45 -21.40 -1.23
C LEU A 72 1.03 -21.19 -0.88
N THR A 73 1.31 -20.27 0.03
CA THR A 73 2.66 -19.97 0.52
C THR A 73 3.29 -21.19 1.16
N ARG A 74 2.57 -21.89 2.04
CA ARG A 74 3.05 -23.10 2.70
C ARG A 74 3.36 -24.23 1.72
N GLU A 75 2.47 -24.49 0.78
CA GLU A 75 2.65 -25.51 -0.25
C GLU A 75 3.82 -25.17 -1.20
N TYR A 76 4.02 -23.88 -1.49
CA TYR A 76 5.15 -23.40 -2.28
C TYR A 76 6.50 -23.64 -1.59
N PHE A 77 6.62 -23.32 -0.30
CA PHE A 77 7.82 -23.60 0.50
C PHE A 77 8.07 -25.09 0.71
N GLN A 78 7.03 -25.93 0.64
CA GLN A 78 7.16 -27.39 0.60
C GLN A 78 7.64 -27.93 -0.75
N GLY A 79 7.88 -27.05 -1.75
CA GLY A 79 8.41 -27.43 -3.05
C GLY A 79 7.35 -27.93 -4.04
N ARG A 80 6.06 -27.72 -3.78
CA ARG A 80 4.95 -28.21 -4.64
C ARG A 80 4.66 -27.27 -5.81
N HIS A 81 5.68 -26.95 -6.61
CA HIS A 81 5.63 -25.91 -7.65
C HIS A 81 4.82 -26.27 -8.90
N ARG A 82 4.42 -27.53 -9.08
CA ARG A 82 3.62 -27.97 -10.25
C ARG A 82 2.11 -27.99 -10.00
N THR A 83 1.68 -28.10 -8.74
CA THR A 83 0.25 -28.17 -8.40
C THR A 83 -0.41 -26.80 -8.44
N TYR A 84 0.36 -25.75 -8.12
CA TYR A 84 -0.10 -24.37 -8.11
C TYR A 84 0.68 -23.52 -9.11
N LEU A 85 0.09 -22.41 -9.54
CA LEU A 85 0.81 -21.41 -10.31
C LEU A 85 1.90 -20.76 -9.46
N HIS A 86 2.99 -20.34 -10.11
CA HIS A 86 4.07 -19.63 -9.44
C HIS A 86 3.55 -18.29 -8.87
N PRO A 87 3.87 -17.91 -7.61
CA PRO A 87 3.31 -16.71 -6.97
C PRO A 87 3.48 -15.43 -7.79
N ILE A 88 4.68 -15.22 -8.35
CA ILE A 88 4.98 -14.05 -9.20
C ILE A 88 4.08 -14.01 -10.45
N ARG A 89 3.75 -15.16 -11.05
CA ARG A 89 2.86 -15.22 -12.22
C ARG A 89 1.45 -14.76 -11.85
N ILE A 90 0.93 -15.21 -10.71
CA ILE A 90 -0.38 -14.81 -10.21
C ILE A 90 -0.40 -13.30 -9.97
N PHE A 91 0.63 -12.77 -9.32
CA PHE A 91 0.76 -11.34 -9.07
C PHE A 91 0.70 -10.52 -10.37
N LEU A 92 1.51 -10.87 -11.38
CA LEU A 92 1.53 -10.13 -12.65
C LEU A 92 0.18 -10.18 -13.36
N VAL A 93 -0.47 -11.35 -13.44
CA VAL A 93 -1.78 -11.49 -14.07
C VAL A 93 -2.83 -10.67 -13.32
N LEU A 94 -2.87 -10.75 -11.99
CA LEU A 94 -3.81 -9.98 -11.17
C LEU A 94 -3.57 -8.47 -11.32
N THR A 95 -2.32 -8.01 -11.35
CA THR A 95 -2.00 -6.59 -11.55
C THR A 95 -2.47 -6.10 -12.92
N VAL A 96 -2.25 -6.87 -13.99
CA VAL A 96 -2.71 -6.51 -15.34
C VAL A 96 -4.24 -6.52 -15.40
N LEU A 97 -4.90 -7.54 -14.82
CA LEU A 97 -6.35 -7.61 -14.74
C LEU A 97 -6.94 -6.47 -13.91
N PHE A 98 -6.32 -6.14 -12.79
CA PHE A 98 -6.70 -5.02 -11.94
C PHE A 98 -6.58 -3.69 -12.71
N MET A 99 -5.45 -3.46 -13.38
CA MET A 99 -5.25 -2.26 -14.18
C MET A 99 -6.24 -2.17 -15.34
N ALA A 100 -6.53 -3.29 -15.99
CA ALA A 100 -7.56 -3.36 -17.03
C ALA A 100 -8.95 -3.07 -16.44
N MET A 101 -9.29 -3.67 -15.30
CA MET A 101 -10.57 -3.46 -14.62
C MET A 101 -10.75 -2.01 -14.21
N VAL A 102 -9.72 -1.38 -13.62
CA VAL A 102 -9.71 0.06 -13.34
C VAL A 102 -9.96 0.81 -14.63
N ALA A 103 -9.14 0.60 -15.67
CA ALA A 103 -9.28 1.30 -16.95
C ALA A 103 -10.66 1.15 -17.62
N PHE A 104 -11.34 0.01 -17.45
CA PHE A 104 -12.69 -0.20 -18.00
C PHE A 104 -13.81 0.40 -17.13
N ASN A 105 -13.65 0.44 -15.81
CA ASN A 105 -14.67 1.02 -14.91
C ASN A 105 -14.52 2.53 -14.78
N SER A 106 -13.33 3.06 -15.02
CA SER A 106 -13.07 4.49 -15.02
C SER A 106 -13.11 5.05 -16.43
N SER A 107 -14.27 5.57 -16.84
CA SER A 107 -14.37 6.45 -18.01
C SER A 107 -13.49 7.71 -17.87
N ASP A 108 -13.10 8.06 -16.63
CA ASP A 108 -12.45 9.34 -16.28
C ASP A 108 -11.33 9.19 -15.22
N VAL A 109 -10.54 8.12 -15.20
CA VAL A 109 -9.30 8.11 -14.37
C VAL A 109 -8.20 8.87 -15.10
N GLU A 110 -8.26 10.19 -14.96
CA GLU A 110 -7.17 11.08 -15.32
C GLU A 110 -6.16 11.07 -14.15
N VAL A 111 -5.18 10.17 -14.18
CA VAL A 111 -4.07 10.19 -13.21
C VAL A 111 -3.20 11.41 -13.51
N ASN A 112 -3.61 12.55 -12.98
CA ASN A 112 -2.94 13.81 -13.21
C ASN A 112 -1.80 13.98 -12.19
N LEU A 113 -0.63 13.37 -12.45
CA LEU A 113 0.55 13.54 -11.58
C LEU A 113 0.94 15.02 -11.37
N GLY A 114 0.56 15.90 -12.32
CA GLY A 114 0.75 17.33 -12.22
C GLY A 114 -0.18 18.04 -11.23
N SER A 115 -1.35 17.47 -10.92
CA SER A 115 -2.24 18.03 -9.89
C SER A 115 -1.68 17.75 -8.50
N ILE A 116 -1.19 16.52 -8.24
CA ILE A 116 -0.52 16.14 -6.99
C ILE A 116 0.65 17.09 -6.67
N SER A 117 1.53 17.37 -7.65
CA SER A 117 2.64 18.31 -7.48
C SER A 117 2.19 19.73 -7.13
N LYS A 118 1.11 20.23 -7.75
CA LYS A 118 0.61 21.59 -7.53
C LYS A 118 -0.12 21.75 -6.20
N TYR A 119 -0.81 20.73 -5.71
CA TYR A 119 -1.45 20.76 -4.39
C TYR A 119 -0.39 20.81 -3.29
N THR A 120 0.61 19.93 -3.34
CA THR A 120 1.70 19.89 -2.35
C THR A 120 2.49 21.19 -2.30
N GLU A 121 2.78 21.82 -3.45
CA GLU A 121 3.51 23.08 -3.51
C GLU A 121 2.72 24.24 -2.89
N ARG A 122 1.40 24.31 -3.11
CA ARG A 122 0.57 25.38 -2.55
C ARG A 122 0.45 25.27 -1.03
N ASP A 123 0.26 24.06 -0.49
CA ASP A 123 0.13 23.88 0.95
C ASP A 123 1.46 24.07 1.69
N TYR A 124 2.58 23.67 1.09
CA TYR A 124 3.92 23.98 1.61
C TYR A 124 4.17 25.49 1.69
N LEU A 125 3.83 26.24 0.64
CA LEU A 125 4.01 27.70 0.61
C LEU A 125 3.11 28.43 1.62
N LYS A 126 1.89 27.94 1.86
CA LYS A 126 1.04 28.47 2.94
C LYS A 126 1.71 28.26 4.30
N GLY A 127 2.21 27.04 4.55
CA GLY A 127 2.93 26.65 5.77
C GLY A 127 4.12 27.55 6.05
N LEU A 128 4.95 27.74 5.03
CA LEU A 128 6.12 28.61 5.10
C LEU A 128 5.77 30.08 5.35
N THR A 129 4.64 30.55 4.80
CA THR A 129 4.18 31.93 4.98
C THR A 129 3.76 32.20 6.42
N LEU A 130 3.01 31.28 7.02
CA LEU A 130 2.61 31.39 8.44
C LEU A 130 3.84 31.25 9.36
N ALA A 131 4.70 30.27 9.10
CA ALA A 131 5.93 30.11 9.88
C ALA A 131 6.82 31.36 9.82
N LYS A 132 6.94 32.00 8.65
CA LYS A 132 7.64 33.29 8.52
C LYS A 132 6.96 34.41 9.29
N PHE A 133 5.63 34.46 9.29
CA PHE A 133 4.88 35.44 10.04
C PHE A 133 5.15 35.32 11.56
N ASP A 134 5.13 34.09 12.07
CA ASP A 134 5.45 33.79 13.47
C ASP A 134 6.90 34.15 13.82
N THR A 135 7.85 33.84 12.95
CA THR A 135 9.26 34.25 13.14
C THR A 135 9.38 35.77 13.23
N VAL A 136 8.72 36.52 12.35
CA VAL A 136 8.74 37.99 12.38
C VAL A 136 8.10 38.53 13.65
N ARG A 137 6.99 37.94 14.12
CA ARG A 137 6.34 38.30 15.40
C ARG A 137 7.31 38.14 16.58
N ASN A 138 8.08 37.07 16.60
CA ASN A 138 9.04 36.78 17.66
C ASN A 138 10.30 37.66 17.62
N GLU A 139 10.64 38.22 16.45
CA GLU A 139 11.78 39.14 16.27
C GLU A 139 11.41 40.61 16.55
N LEU A 140 10.13 40.92 16.82
CA LEU A 140 9.70 42.30 17.09
C LEU A 140 10.28 42.81 18.42
N PRO A 141 10.80 44.05 18.46
CA PRO A 141 11.24 44.68 19.69
C PRO A 141 10.12 44.73 20.74
N PRO A 142 10.41 44.45 22.03
CA PRO A 142 9.40 44.45 23.09
C PRO A 142 8.74 45.82 23.29
N GLU A 143 9.37 46.91 22.86
CA GLU A 143 8.77 48.26 22.90
C GLU A 143 7.56 48.42 21.95
N LEU A 144 7.48 47.61 20.89
CA LEU A 144 6.40 47.64 19.91
C LEU A 144 5.25 46.69 20.28
N LEU A 145 5.48 45.72 21.18
CA LEU A 145 4.52 44.73 21.65
C LEU A 145 3.66 45.26 22.80
N SER A 146 2.95 46.36 22.54
CA SER A 146 1.87 46.80 23.44
C SER A 146 0.68 45.83 23.36
N PRO A 147 -0.17 45.73 24.40
CA PRO A 147 -1.38 44.88 24.38
C PRO A 147 -2.35 45.20 23.24
N GLU A 148 -2.33 46.43 22.73
CA GLU A 148 -3.13 46.85 21.57
C GLU A 148 -2.50 46.39 20.25
N THR A 149 -1.17 46.46 20.15
CA THR A 149 -0.43 45.96 18.98
C THR A 149 -0.57 44.45 18.84
N ASP A 150 -0.50 43.71 19.95
CA ASP A 150 -0.58 42.25 19.95
C ASP A 150 -1.94 41.76 19.42
N ARG A 151 -3.04 42.38 19.87
CA ARG A 151 -4.39 42.11 19.34
C ARG A 151 -4.54 42.45 17.87
N ALA A 152 -3.87 43.51 17.40
CA ALA A 152 -3.87 43.89 16.00
C ALA A 152 -3.10 42.86 15.14
N ILE A 153 -1.99 42.33 15.66
CA ILE A 153 -1.21 41.25 15.04
C ILE A 153 -2.04 39.96 14.99
N ASP A 154 -2.74 39.58 16.07
CA ASP A 154 -3.63 38.41 16.08
C ASP A 154 -4.74 38.55 15.03
N THR A 155 -5.37 39.73 14.97
CA THR A 155 -6.41 40.01 13.95
C THR A 155 -5.86 39.94 12.52
N LEU A 156 -4.59 40.31 12.33
CA LEU A 156 -3.91 40.23 11.04
C LEU A 156 -3.62 38.76 10.68
N GLU A 157 -3.17 37.97 11.65
CA GLU A 157 -2.91 36.54 11.51
C GLU A 157 -4.19 35.80 11.10
N ASP A 158 -5.31 36.06 11.77
CA ASP A 158 -6.61 35.46 11.46
C ASP A 158 -7.05 35.77 10.01
N ARG A 159 -6.87 37.02 9.58
CA ARG A 159 -7.16 37.43 8.19
C ARG A 159 -6.22 36.77 7.20
N LEU A 160 -4.95 36.60 7.56
CA LEU A 160 -3.96 35.91 6.74
C LEU A 160 -4.34 34.44 6.55
N ARG A 161 -4.68 33.74 7.63
CA ARG A 161 -5.19 32.35 7.62
C ARG A 161 -6.44 32.23 6.77
N GLN A 162 -7.42 33.12 6.94
CA GLN A 162 -8.64 33.15 6.14
C GLN A 162 -8.34 33.31 4.63
N LYS A 163 -7.38 34.15 4.27
CA LYS A 163 -7.03 34.45 2.88
C LYS A 163 -6.14 33.37 2.23
N LEU A 164 -5.30 32.71 3.01
CA LEU A 164 -4.53 31.53 2.57
C LEU A 164 -5.44 30.30 2.35
N GLY A 165 -6.68 30.36 2.82
CA GLY A 165 -7.67 29.28 2.73
C GLY A 165 -7.44 28.22 3.80
N LYS A 166 -8.37 27.26 3.92
CA LYS A 166 -8.19 26.13 4.84
C LYS A 166 -6.84 25.47 4.54
N PHE A 167 -5.95 25.45 5.53
CA PHE A 167 -4.94 24.40 5.56
C PHE A 167 -5.70 23.08 5.57
N GLN A 168 -5.10 22.02 5.03
CA GLN A 168 -5.52 20.69 5.43
C GLN A 168 -5.08 20.47 6.88
N ASP A 169 -5.78 21.16 7.80
CA ASP A 169 -5.77 20.88 9.23
C ASP A 169 -6.59 19.62 9.51
N THR A 170 -7.02 18.91 8.47
CA THR A 170 -7.80 17.69 8.51
C THR A 170 -7.16 16.60 7.67
N VAL A 171 -6.92 15.44 8.26
CA VAL A 171 -6.51 14.23 7.56
C VAL A 171 -7.75 13.39 7.28
N TYR A 172 -7.92 12.99 6.02
CA TYR A 172 -8.91 11.98 5.65
C TYR A 172 -8.26 10.61 5.83
N ILE A 173 -8.83 9.80 6.72
CA ILE A 173 -8.36 8.45 7.07
C ILE A 173 -8.21 7.57 5.82
N ASN A 174 -8.99 7.83 4.77
CA ASN A 174 -9.01 7.03 3.54
C ASN A 174 -8.12 7.49 2.37
N SER A 175 -7.28 8.53 2.56
CA SER A 175 -6.43 9.06 1.48
C SER A 175 -5.42 8.07 0.87
N VAL A 176 -5.14 6.95 1.56
CA VAL A 176 -4.18 5.93 1.10
C VAL A 176 -4.85 4.78 0.31
N LEU A 177 -6.19 4.70 0.30
CA LEU A 177 -6.92 3.53 -0.24
C LEU A 177 -8.22 3.91 -0.99
N GLU A 178 -8.18 4.92 -1.86
CA GLU A 178 -9.31 5.30 -2.76
C GLU A 178 -9.67 4.21 -3.82
N ILE A 179 -9.07 3.03 -3.77
CA ILE A 179 -9.31 1.92 -4.72
C ILE A 179 -10.59 1.13 -4.38
N PHE A 180 -11.00 1.14 -3.12
CA PHE A 180 -12.27 0.54 -2.69
C PHE A 180 -13.26 1.68 -2.50
N GLN A 181 -14.21 1.81 -3.42
CA GLN A 181 -15.38 2.69 -3.25
C GLN A 181 -16.17 2.21 -2.04
N GLU A 182 -15.79 2.68 -0.86
CA GLU A 182 -16.62 2.61 0.32
C GLU A 182 -16.75 4.06 0.80
N ASP A 183 -17.90 4.65 0.46
CA ASP A 183 -18.46 5.91 0.97
C ASP A 183 -18.56 5.80 2.49
N SER A 184 -17.41 5.84 3.15
CA SER A 184 -17.33 6.01 4.59
C SER A 184 -17.41 7.52 4.79
N ASP A 185 -18.58 7.97 5.26
CA ASP A 185 -18.83 9.30 5.83
C ASP A 185 -17.98 9.50 7.11
N LEU A 186 -16.69 9.20 7.05
CA LEU A 186 -15.76 9.38 8.15
C LEU A 186 -15.48 10.86 8.28
N ASN A 187 -15.76 11.37 9.48
CA ASN A 187 -15.49 12.76 9.81
C ASN A 187 -13.98 13.03 9.66
N PRO A 188 -13.59 14.10 8.94
CA PRO A 188 -12.20 14.46 8.79
C PRO A 188 -11.54 14.71 10.17
N ILE A 189 -10.48 13.96 10.49
CA ILE A 189 -9.76 14.10 11.77
C ILE A 189 -8.91 15.35 11.72
N LEU A 190 -8.98 16.22 12.74
CA LEU A 190 -8.12 17.39 12.80
C LEU A 190 -6.67 16.97 13.09
N LEU A 191 -5.71 17.46 12.30
CA LEU A 191 -4.29 17.17 12.42
C LEU A 191 -3.76 17.56 13.81
N ARG A 192 -4.28 18.63 14.40
CA ARG A 192 -3.98 19.03 15.78
C ARG A 192 -4.39 17.97 16.80
N ASP A 193 -5.59 17.42 16.65
CA ASP A 193 -6.13 16.42 17.57
C ASP A 193 -5.35 15.10 17.48
N MET A 194 -4.77 14.77 16.31
CA MET A 194 -3.85 13.63 16.18
C MET A 194 -2.57 13.78 17.02
N TYR A 195 -2.07 15.02 17.22
CA TYR A 195 -0.85 15.27 17.99
C TYR A 195 -1.12 15.50 19.48
N GLU A 196 -2.32 16.00 19.83
CA GLU A 196 -2.66 16.41 21.20
C GLU A 196 -3.43 15.35 21.99
N LEU A 197 -4.16 14.46 21.33
CA LEU A 197 -5.01 13.46 21.99
C LEU A 197 -4.39 12.06 21.96
N GLU A 198 -4.69 11.28 22.99
CA GLU A 198 -4.38 9.84 22.98
C GLU A 198 -5.31 9.09 22.01
N PRO A 199 -4.87 7.96 21.42
CA PRO A 199 -5.64 7.25 20.39
C PRO A 199 -7.06 6.87 20.81
N GLU A 200 -7.28 6.54 22.09
CA GLU A 200 -8.60 6.20 22.63
C GLU A 200 -9.55 7.41 22.64
N GLU A 201 -9.03 8.60 22.97
CA GLU A 201 -9.80 9.85 22.97
C GLU A 201 -10.13 10.31 21.53
N LEU A 202 -9.27 9.99 20.57
CA LEU A 202 -9.52 10.20 19.14
C LEU A 202 -10.66 9.32 18.62
N TYR A 203 -10.71 8.05 19.03
CA TYR A 203 -11.77 7.14 18.60
C TYR A 203 -13.14 7.59 19.08
N ASP A 204 -13.22 8.02 20.35
CA ASP A 204 -14.46 8.51 20.94
C ASP A 204 -14.90 9.86 20.34
N LYS A 205 -13.95 10.78 20.08
CA LYS A 205 -14.24 12.11 19.54
C LYS A 205 -14.73 12.09 18.10
N TYR A 206 -14.22 11.15 17.29
CA TYR A 206 -14.53 11.04 15.86
C TYR A 206 -15.42 9.85 15.51
N GLU A 207 -15.99 9.17 16.51
CA GLU A 207 -16.89 8.02 16.35
C GLU A 207 -16.27 6.89 15.48
N ILE A 208 -14.98 6.60 15.72
CA ILE A 208 -14.21 5.61 14.95
C ILE A 208 -14.40 4.21 15.54
N ASP A 209 -15.38 3.49 15.00
CA ASP A 209 -15.77 2.17 15.51
C ASP A 209 -15.20 0.99 14.71
N GLY A 210 -14.79 1.21 13.45
CA GLY A 210 -14.31 0.15 12.57
C GLY A 210 -12.91 -0.36 12.93
N PHE A 211 -12.71 -1.69 12.83
CA PHE A 211 -11.41 -2.32 13.07
C PHE A 211 -10.31 -1.78 12.14
N LEU A 212 -10.62 -1.62 10.85
CA LEU A 212 -9.67 -1.12 9.86
C LEU A 212 -9.36 0.38 10.05
N GLU A 213 -10.34 1.15 10.51
CA GLU A 213 -10.22 2.59 10.74
C GLU A 213 -9.36 2.88 11.98
N ARG A 214 -9.52 2.09 13.04
CA ARG A 214 -8.63 2.17 14.22
C ARG A 214 -7.20 1.79 13.88
N LEU A 215 -7.02 0.79 13.02
CA LEU A 215 -5.70 0.34 12.58
C LEU A 215 -4.99 1.41 11.73
N SER A 216 -5.72 2.10 10.84
CA SER A 216 -5.13 3.15 10.01
C SER A 216 -4.71 4.37 10.84
N VAL A 217 -5.49 4.76 11.86
CA VAL A 217 -5.13 5.85 12.79
C VAL A 217 -3.86 5.54 13.59
N GLN A 218 -3.59 4.26 13.91
CA GLN A 218 -2.37 3.85 14.62
C GLN A 218 -1.11 3.78 13.74
N GLN A 219 -1.26 3.77 12.41
CA GLN A 219 -0.17 3.60 11.46
C GLN A 219 0.38 4.91 10.87
N VAL A 220 -0.28 6.02 11.16
CA VAL A 220 0.15 7.39 10.79
C VAL A 220 0.91 8.01 11.95
#